data_AF-A0ABD5RPE6-F1
#
_entry.id   AF-A0ABD5RPE6-F1
#
_cell.length_a   1.000
_cell.length_b   1.000
_cell.length_c   1.000
_cell.angle_alpha   90.00
_cell.angle_beta   90.00
_cell.angle_gamma   90.00
#
_symmetry.space_group_name_H-M   'P 1'
#
loop_
_entity.id
_entity.type
_entity.pdbx_description
1 polymer ?
#
loop_
_entity_poly.entity_id
_entity_poly.type
_entity_poly.pdbx_seq_one_letter_code
_entity_poly.pdbx_strand_id
1 'polypeptide(L)'
;MGLLFENPEEELQDLTTDILALDENERFTSSLELVHERLLGEDGDIETIQAIAPNVNPERIQRLMDVVLGEINQGLYGLIDSHRNAEIPTALLAAFVALAAGIDELDSDALSDDNEEQVLSSMVALFCRLQRLVDADETSDESVRILIHDVGATLYYVDKALDDESDFPSPSETDFETLRASVLEFGAAVAYANMPISIGRGAELADCSRFEFESVLEDLDIEVRRGPSSVEELHNDGTGILNE
;
A
#
# COMPACT_ATOMS: atom_id res chain seq x y z
N MET A 1 -10.83 37.01 0.33
CA MET A 1 -10.21 35.68 0.29
C MET A 1 -10.49 35.15 -1.11
N GLY A 2 -9.53 35.32 -2.02
CA GLY A 2 -9.59 34.60 -3.29
C GLY A 2 -9.36 33.13 -2.99
N LEU A 3 -10.10 32.25 -3.68
CA LEU A 3 -9.75 30.84 -3.71
C LEU A 3 -8.27 30.76 -4.14
N LEU A 4 -7.45 29.94 -3.46
CA LEU A 4 -6.03 29.77 -3.78
C LEU A 4 -5.83 29.37 -5.25
N PHE A 5 -6.88 28.82 -5.88
CA PHE A 5 -6.90 28.24 -7.19
C PHE A 5 -8.20 28.60 -7.92
N GLU A 6 -8.10 29.03 -9.18
CA GLU A 6 -9.29 29.32 -10.01
C GLU A 6 -9.97 28.03 -10.49
N ASN A 7 -9.21 26.94 -10.61
CA ASN A 7 -9.70 25.60 -10.96
C ASN A 7 -8.89 24.48 -10.24
N PRO A 8 -9.26 24.09 -9.00
CA PRO A 8 -8.49 23.15 -8.20
C PRO A 8 -8.43 21.74 -8.80
N GLU A 9 -9.43 21.36 -9.62
CA GLU A 9 -9.46 20.04 -10.26
C GLU A 9 -8.43 19.95 -11.39
N GLU A 10 -8.35 20.99 -12.23
CA GLU A 10 -7.38 21.07 -13.32
C GLU A 10 -5.94 21.13 -12.79
N GLU A 11 -5.70 21.86 -11.71
CA GLU A 11 -4.37 21.93 -11.11
C GLU A 11 -3.94 20.62 -10.43
N LEU A 12 -4.85 19.89 -9.80
CA LEU A 12 -4.56 18.55 -9.27
C LEU A 12 -4.26 17.56 -10.39
N GLN A 13 -4.95 17.68 -11.55
CA GLN A 13 -4.67 16.87 -12.73
C GLN A 13 -3.30 17.20 -13.35
N ASP A 14 -2.95 18.49 -13.42
CA ASP A 14 -1.64 18.96 -13.89
C ASP A 14 -0.53 18.47 -12.96
N LEU A 15 -0.71 18.61 -11.64
CA LEU A 15 0.25 18.11 -10.63
C LEU A 15 0.42 16.59 -10.73
N THR A 16 -0.68 15.84 -10.86
CA THR A 16 -0.64 14.39 -11.08
C THR A 16 0.15 14.05 -12.34
N THR A 17 -0.06 14.80 -13.42
CA THR A 17 0.65 14.59 -14.70
C THR A 17 2.14 14.84 -14.54
N ASP A 18 2.51 15.92 -13.83
CA ASP A 18 3.90 16.30 -13.60
C ASP A 18 4.62 15.26 -12.71
N ILE A 19 3.99 14.81 -11.62
CA ILE A 19 4.54 13.77 -10.74
C ILE A 19 4.74 12.45 -11.49
N LEU A 20 3.75 12.03 -12.30
CA LEU A 20 3.85 10.80 -13.08
C LEU A 20 4.85 10.91 -14.24
N ALA A 21 5.28 12.12 -14.61
CA ALA A 21 6.31 12.36 -15.61
C ALA A 21 7.74 12.31 -15.04
N LEU A 22 7.89 12.40 -13.71
CA LEU A 22 9.18 12.17 -13.04
C LEU A 22 9.67 10.75 -13.27
N ASP A 23 10.98 10.56 -13.25
CA ASP A 23 11.53 9.21 -13.20
C ASP A 23 11.14 8.52 -11.89
N GLU A 24 11.28 7.19 -11.87
CA GLU A 24 10.84 6.39 -10.74
C GLU A 24 11.50 6.82 -9.42
N ASN A 25 12.81 7.11 -9.43
CA ASN A 25 13.48 7.49 -8.19
C ASN A 25 12.95 8.84 -7.68
N GLU A 26 12.98 9.87 -8.52
CA GLU A 26 12.49 11.21 -8.17
C GLU A 26 11.01 11.18 -7.72
N ARG A 27 10.17 10.37 -8.37
CA ARG A 27 8.75 10.26 -8.03
C ARG A 27 8.53 9.71 -6.63
N PHE A 28 9.29 8.71 -6.22
CA PHE A 28 9.08 8.02 -4.93
C PHE A 28 9.92 8.60 -3.79
N THR A 29 10.93 9.42 -4.08
CA THR A 29 11.76 10.06 -3.04
C THR A 29 11.50 11.56 -2.87
N SER A 30 10.99 12.25 -3.89
CA SER A 30 10.98 13.73 -3.91
C SER A 30 9.71 14.34 -4.50
N SER A 31 8.67 13.55 -4.79
CA SER A 31 7.42 14.11 -5.33
C SER A 31 6.70 15.04 -4.34
N LEU A 32 6.95 14.91 -3.04
CA LEU A 32 6.42 15.82 -2.04
C LEU A 32 6.93 17.26 -2.23
N GLU A 33 8.19 17.45 -2.64
CA GLU A 33 8.75 18.77 -2.94
C GLU A 33 7.94 19.49 -4.04
N LEU A 34 7.57 18.75 -5.08
CA LEU A 34 6.78 19.28 -6.19
C LEU A 34 5.35 19.65 -5.74
N VAL A 35 4.76 18.88 -4.83
CA VAL A 35 3.47 19.20 -4.19
C VAL A 35 3.60 20.51 -3.40
N HIS A 36 4.66 20.66 -2.60
CA HIS A 36 4.92 21.88 -1.84
C HIS A 36 5.14 23.09 -2.76
N GLU A 37 5.97 22.97 -3.80
CA GLU A 37 6.24 24.05 -4.76
C GLU A 37 4.95 24.52 -5.44
N ARG A 38 4.10 23.58 -5.91
CA ARG A 38 2.90 23.91 -6.68
C ARG A 38 1.75 24.40 -5.82
N LEU A 39 1.52 23.79 -4.65
CA LEU A 39 0.33 24.10 -3.83
C LEU A 39 0.59 25.16 -2.78
N LEU A 40 1.84 25.29 -2.32
CA LEU A 40 2.21 26.19 -1.23
C LEU A 40 3.10 27.36 -1.72
N GLY A 41 3.82 27.20 -2.85
CA GLY A 41 4.70 28.21 -3.43
C GLY A 41 6.04 28.34 -2.69
N GLU A 42 6.93 29.24 -3.15
CA GLU A 42 8.28 29.45 -2.58
C GLU A 42 8.28 29.89 -1.09
N ASP A 43 7.15 30.38 -0.56
CA ASP A 43 6.98 30.89 0.82
C ASP A 43 5.95 30.09 1.64
N GLY A 44 5.48 28.96 1.12
CA GLY A 44 4.33 28.23 1.64
C GLY A 44 4.64 27.35 2.85
N ASP A 45 4.74 27.97 4.02
CA ASP A 45 4.95 27.25 5.28
C ASP A 45 3.70 26.42 5.66
N ILE A 46 3.87 25.32 6.41
CA ILE A 46 2.80 24.55 7.08
C ILE A 46 1.88 25.50 7.89
N GLU A 47 2.42 26.62 8.39
CA GLU A 47 1.65 27.70 9.01
C GLU A 47 0.55 28.27 8.10
N THR A 48 0.74 28.27 6.77
CA THR A 48 -0.26 28.70 5.78
C THR A 48 -1.40 27.69 5.66
N ILE A 49 -1.09 26.39 5.64
CA ILE A 49 -2.11 25.32 5.69
C ILE A 49 -2.86 25.38 7.02
N GLN A 50 -2.15 25.55 8.14
CA GLN A 50 -2.77 25.73 9.46
C GLN A 50 -3.60 27.02 9.57
N ALA A 51 -3.20 28.09 8.89
CA ALA A 51 -3.98 29.34 8.85
C ALA A 51 -5.26 29.19 8.02
N ILE A 52 -5.23 28.39 6.95
CA ILE A 52 -6.38 28.08 6.10
C ILE A 52 -7.30 27.05 6.77
N ALA A 53 -6.73 26.12 7.53
CA ALA A 53 -7.44 25.04 8.19
C ALA A 53 -7.05 24.92 9.69
N PRO A 54 -7.33 25.93 10.52
CA PRO A 54 -6.86 26.01 11.92
C PRO A 54 -7.46 24.96 12.86
N ASN A 55 -8.40 24.15 12.37
CA ASN A 55 -9.02 23.04 13.09
C ASN A 55 -8.46 21.67 12.66
N VAL A 56 -7.51 21.65 11.73
CA VAL A 56 -6.77 20.46 11.33
C VAL A 56 -5.81 20.14 12.46
N ASN A 57 -6.20 19.17 13.28
CA ASN A 57 -5.34 18.60 14.32
C ASN A 57 -4.60 17.41 13.68
N PRO A 58 -3.26 17.35 13.72
CA PRO A 58 -2.47 16.23 13.18
C PRO A 58 -2.97 14.85 13.66
N GLU A 59 -3.28 14.70 14.95
CA GLU A 59 -3.85 13.46 15.53
C GLU A 59 -5.22 13.09 14.92
N ARG A 60 -5.96 14.06 14.36
CA ARG A 60 -7.22 13.81 13.65
C ARG A 60 -7.00 13.46 12.20
N ILE A 61 -5.95 13.98 11.56
CA ILE A 61 -5.56 13.57 10.21
C ILE A 61 -5.09 12.11 10.26
N GLN A 62 -4.22 11.76 11.19
CA GLN A 62 -3.73 10.39 11.35
C GLN A 62 -4.88 9.42 11.60
N ARG A 63 -5.75 9.69 12.58
CA ARG A 63 -6.95 8.87 12.79
C ARG A 63 -7.87 8.79 11.56
N LEU A 64 -7.93 9.85 10.76
CA LEU A 64 -8.67 9.82 9.50
C LEU A 64 -7.98 8.89 8.50
N MET A 65 -6.65 8.94 8.39
CA MET A 65 -5.86 8.04 7.56
C MET A 65 -6.03 6.58 7.99
N ASP A 66 -5.95 6.27 9.28
CA ASP A 66 -6.15 4.91 9.81
C ASP A 66 -7.54 4.37 9.43
N VAL A 67 -8.58 5.21 9.57
CA VAL A 67 -9.94 4.84 9.19
C VAL A 67 -10.05 4.64 7.68
N VAL A 68 -9.49 5.54 6.88
CA VAL A 68 -9.55 5.45 5.41
C VAL A 68 -8.80 4.21 4.92
N LEU A 69 -7.58 3.97 5.40
CA LEU A 69 -6.78 2.79 5.05
C LEU A 69 -7.44 1.50 5.53
N GLY A 70 -8.01 1.49 6.73
CA GLY A 70 -8.77 0.36 7.26
C GLY A 70 -9.99 0.01 6.38
N GLU A 71 -10.76 1.01 5.94
CA GLU A 71 -11.89 0.82 5.04
C GLU A 71 -11.45 0.35 3.64
N ILE A 72 -10.35 0.90 3.11
CA ILE A 72 -9.76 0.45 1.85
C ILE A 72 -9.37 -1.03 1.95
N ASN A 73 -8.63 -1.42 2.98
CA ASN A 73 -8.20 -2.80 3.18
C ASN A 73 -9.39 -3.76 3.31
N GLN A 74 -10.44 -3.38 4.05
CA GLN A 74 -11.68 -4.17 4.12
C GLN A 74 -12.35 -4.31 2.75
N GLY A 75 -12.39 -3.24 1.95
CA GLY A 75 -12.89 -3.29 0.58
C GLY A 75 -12.08 -4.24 -0.30
N LEU A 76 -10.74 -4.19 -0.22
CA LEU A 76 -9.84 -5.07 -0.95
C LEU A 76 -10.01 -6.54 -0.55
N TYR A 77 -10.16 -6.83 0.75
CA TYR A 77 -10.49 -8.19 1.21
C TYR A 77 -11.81 -8.68 0.61
N GLY A 78 -12.84 -7.83 0.54
CA GLY A 78 -14.11 -8.16 -0.11
C GLY A 78 -13.94 -8.46 -1.60
N LEU A 79 -13.09 -7.73 -2.31
CA LEU A 79 -12.77 -7.99 -3.72
C LEU A 79 -12.00 -9.29 -3.91
N ILE A 80 -11.02 -9.57 -3.05
CA ILE A 80 -10.21 -10.80 -3.05
C ILE A 80 -11.08 -12.05 -2.80
N ASP A 81 -12.05 -11.97 -1.90
CA ASP A 81 -12.96 -13.08 -1.59
C ASP A 81 -13.94 -13.34 -2.74
N SER A 82 -14.43 -12.27 -3.38
CA SER A 82 -15.47 -12.36 -4.41
C SER A 82 -14.97 -12.66 -5.82
N HIS A 83 -13.69 -12.41 -6.13
CA HIS A 83 -13.15 -12.54 -7.49
C HIS A 83 -12.10 -13.64 -7.60
N ARG A 84 -12.22 -14.49 -8.62
CA ARG A 84 -11.23 -15.55 -8.87
C ARG A 84 -9.87 -14.96 -9.26
N ASN A 85 -9.87 -14.03 -10.22
CA ASN A 85 -8.69 -13.22 -10.54
C ASN A 85 -8.73 -11.97 -9.65
N ALA A 86 -7.81 -11.92 -8.68
CA ALA A 86 -7.72 -10.87 -7.68
C ALA A 86 -6.33 -10.20 -7.68
N GLU A 87 -5.61 -10.24 -8.80
CA GLU A 87 -4.26 -9.69 -8.93
C GLU A 87 -4.18 -8.21 -8.52
N ILE A 88 -5.02 -7.34 -9.10
CA ILE A 88 -5.05 -5.91 -8.76
C ILE A 88 -5.34 -5.69 -7.28
N PRO A 89 -6.43 -6.22 -6.68
CA PRO A 89 -6.69 -5.98 -5.27
C PRO A 89 -5.64 -6.59 -4.34
N THR A 90 -4.98 -7.70 -4.73
CA THR A 90 -3.84 -8.26 -3.99
C THR A 90 -2.62 -7.33 -4.04
N ALA A 91 -2.28 -6.78 -5.20
CA ALA A 91 -1.19 -5.81 -5.32
C ALA A 91 -1.49 -4.51 -4.55
N LEU A 92 -2.70 -3.99 -4.64
CA LEU A 92 -3.10 -2.80 -3.87
C LEU A 92 -3.03 -3.06 -2.37
N LEU A 93 -3.45 -4.24 -1.91
CA LEU A 93 -3.37 -4.61 -0.50
C LEU A 93 -1.92 -4.59 0.01
N ALA A 94 -0.96 -5.05 -0.81
CA ALA A 94 0.46 -4.96 -0.49
C ALA A 94 0.91 -3.51 -0.26
N ALA A 95 0.61 -2.61 -1.20
CA ALA A 95 0.97 -1.20 -1.07
C ALA A 95 0.31 -0.52 0.13
N PHE A 96 -0.99 -0.74 0.36
CA PHE A 96 -1.70 -0.07 1.46
C PHE A 96 -1.26 -0.53 2.84
N VAL A 97 -0.81 -1.79 3.00
CA VAL A 97 -0.19 -2.24 4.25
C VAL A 97 1.19 -1.62 4.45
N ALA A 98 2.01 -1.52 3.40
CA ALA A 98 3.30 -0.83 3.49
C ALA A 98 3.13 0.65 3.86
N LEU A 99 2.19 1.35 3.20
CA LEU A 99 1.88 2.74 3.54
C LEU A 99 1.35 2.90 4.98
N ALA A 100 0.54 1.96 5.47
CA ALA A 100 0.07 1.99 6.85
C ALA A 100 1.25 1.88 7.84
N ALA A 101 2.19 0.94 7.60
CA ALA A 101 3.41 0.82 8.41
C ALA A 101 4.27 2.09 8.36
N GLY A 102 4.44 2.68 7.16
CA GLY A 102 5.14 3.95 7.00
C GLY A 102 4.50 5.08 7.81
N ILE A 103 3.17 5.22 7.76
CA ILE A 103 2.43 6.24 8.51
C ILE A 103 2.52 6.03 10.03
N ASP A 104 2.50 4.78 10.49
CA ASP A 104 2.63 4.46 11.91
C ASP A 104 4.01 4.91 12.46
N GLU A 105 5.06 4.81 11.65
CA GLU A 105 6.42 5.26 12.02
C GLU A 105 6.63 6.77 11.90
N LEU A 106 5.83 7.49 11.10
CA LEU A 106 5.84 8.97 11.11
C LEU A 106 5.44 9.56 12.48
N ASP A 107 4.72 8.81 13.32
CA ASP A 107 4.29 9.24 14.66
C ASP A 107 5.28 8.88 15.77
N SER A 108 6.33 8.09 15.47
CA SER A 108 7.23 7.53 16.48
C SER A 108 8.47 8.39 16.78
N ASP A 109 8.65 9.55 16.10
CA ASP A 109 9.89 10.35 16.07
C ASP A 109 11.14 9.50 15.68
N ALA A 110 10.95 8.30 15.11
CA ALA A 110 12.04 7.37 14.81
C ALA A 110 12.70 7.61 13.45
N LEU A 111 11.98 8.26 12.53
CA LEU A 111 12.45 8.55 11.18
C LEU A 111 13.25 9.84 11.13
N SER A 112 14.21 9.90 10.21
CA SER A 112 14.85 11.15 9.82
C SER A 112 13.96 11.93 8.86
N ASP A 113 14.09 13.26 8.80
CA ASP A 113 13.34 14.12 7.88
C ASP A 113 13.38 13.58 6.42
N ASP A 114 14.54 13.11 5.96
CA ASP A 114 14.72 12.53 4.62
C ASP A 114 13.88 11.23 4.44
N ASN A 115 13.80 10.39 5.47
CA ASN A 115 13.02 9.16 5.43
C ASN A 115 11.51 9.44 5.54
N GLU A 116 11.11 10.43 6.34
CA GLU A 116 9.72 10.90 6.38
C GLU A 116 9.26 11.40 5.00
N GLU A 117 10.09 12.21 4.36
CA GLU A 117 9.83 12.72 3.02
C GLU A 117 9.73 11.60 1.98
N GLN A 118 10.56 10.56 2.08
CA GLN A 118 10.50 9.39 1.20
C GLN A 118 9.19 8.60 1.38
N VAL A 119 8.72 8.39 2.63
CA VAL A 119 7.42 7.74 2.89
C VAL A 119 6.28 8.55 2.30
N LEU A 120 6.25 9.85 2.55
CA LEU A 120 5.21 10.74 2.03
C LEU A 120 5.25 10.86 0.50
N SER A 121 6.43 10.92 -0.10
CA SER A 121 6.60 10.91 -1.56
C SER A 121 6.11 9.59 -2.17
N SER A 122 6.36 8.46 -1.51
CA SER A 122 5.83 7.16 -1.94
C SER A 122 4.30 7.10 -1.89
N MET A 123 3.68 7.72 -0.88
CA MET A 123 2.22 7.85 -0.81
C MET A 123 1.67 8.72 -1.95
N VAL A 124 2.28 9.89 -2.18
CA VAL A 124 1.89 10.83 -3.24
C VAL A 124 1.98 10.17 -4.61
N ALA A 125 3.10 9.49 -4.89
CA ALA A 125 3.32 8.76 -6.14
C ALA A 125 2.22 7.72 -6.41
N LEU A 126 1.91 6.89 -5.40
CA LEU A 126 0.88 5.87 -5.52
C LEU A 126 -0.50 6.49 -5.73
N PHE A 127 -0.86 7.53 -4.98
CA PHE A 127 -2.16 8.19 -5.14
C PHE A 127 -2.32 8.85 -6.51
N CYS A 128 -1.27 9.47 -7.05
CA CYS A 128 -1.27 9.99 -8.42
C CYS A 128 -1.53 8.85 -9.43
N ARG A 129 -0.90 7.68 -9.25
CA ARG A 129 -1.15 6.50 -10.09
C ARG A 129 -2.59 6.02 -9.99
N LEU A 130 -3.14 5.92 -8.78
CA LEU A 130 -4.51 5.45 -8.56
C LEU A 130 -5.52 6.41 -9.16
N GLN A 131 -5.34 7.72 -8.97
CA GLN A 131 -6.18 8.74 -9.62
C GLN A 131 -6.18 8.56 -11.14
N ARG A 132 -4.99 8.40 -11.74
CA ARG A 132 -4.86 8.19 -13.19
C ARG A 132 -5.57 6.93 -13.69
N LEU A 133 -5.64 5.89 -12.87
CA LEU A 133 -6.38 4.66 -13.18
C LEU A 133 -7.89 4.83 -13.05
N VAL A 134 -8.36 5.59 -12.05
CA VAL A 134 -9.79 5.91 -11.88
C VAL A 134 -10.30 6.77 -13.03
N ASP A 135 -9.48 7.70 -13.51
CA ASP A 135 -9.81 8.60 -14.63
C ASP A 135 -9.73 7.91 -16.01
N ALA A 136 -9.20 6.68 -16.08
CA ALA A 136 -9.11 5.94 -17.32
C ALA A 136 -10.44 5.26 -17.66
N ASP A 137 -10.91 5.43 -18.90
CA ASP A 137 -12.14 4.81 -19.39
C ASP A 137 -12.08 3.26 -19.37
N GLU A 138 -10.90 2.69 -19.59
CA GLU A 138 -10.65 1.24 -19.57
C GLU A 138 -9.28 0.93 -18.96
N THR A 139 -9.22 -0.09 -18.11
CA THR A 139 -7.96 -0.62 -17.58
C THR A 139 -7.33 -1.57 -18.59
N SER A 140 -6.17 -1.19 -19.13
CA SER A 140 -5.38 -2.05 -20.05
C SER A 140 -4.36 -2.90 -19.29
N ASP A 141 -3.89 -3.99 -19.90
CA ASP A 141 -2.81 -4.82 -19.33
C ASP A 141 -1.55 -4.00 -19.02
N GLU A 142 -1.24 -3.00 -19.86
CA GLU A 142 -0.12 -2.08 -19.63
C GLU A 142 -0.38 -1.20 -18.39
N SER A 143 -1.61 -0.75 -18.19
CA SER A 143 -1.99 0.01 -16.98
C SER A 143 -1.84 -0.83 -15.72
N VAL A 144 -2.17 -2.12 -15.78
CA VAL A 144 -1.96 -3.07 -14.67
C VAL A 144 -0.47 -3.30 -14.42
N ARG A 145 0.32 -3.49 -15.48
CA ARG A 145 1.78 -3.63 -15.40
C ARG A 145 2.43 -2.43 -14.72
N ILE A 146 2.05 -1.21 -15.14
CA ILE A 146 2.54 0.03 -14.55
C ILE A 146 2.09 0.16 -13.08
N LEU A 147 0.85 -0.21 -12.76
CA LEU A 147 0.36 -0.21 -11.37
C LEU A 147 1.19 -1.13 -10.48
N ILE A 148 1.40 -2.38 -10.91
CA ILE A 148 2.17 -3.36 -10.13
C ILE A 148 3.62 -2.89 -9.94
N HIS A 149 4.20 -2.28 -10.96
CA HIS A 149 5.54 -1.69 -10.87
C HIS A 149 5.59 -0.54 -9.86
N ASP A 150 4.62 0.39 -9.89
CA ASP A 150 4.53 1.49 -8.91
C ASP A 150 4.22 0.97 -7.48
N VAL A 151 3.43 -0.11 -7.34
CA VAL A 151 3.24 -0.81 -6.04
C VAL A 151 4.54 -1.40 -5.53
N GLY A 152 5.32 -2.04 -6.41
CA GLY A 152 6.65 -2.57 -6.09
C GLY A 152 7.61 -1.47 -5.64
N ALA A 153 7.55 -0.30 -6.31
CA ALA A 153 8.30 0.88 -5.89
C ALA A 153 7.83 1.41 -4.53
N THR A 154 6.52 1.50 -4.27
CA THR A 154 6.01 1.87 -2.93
C THR A 154 6.57 0.94 -1.85
N LEU A 155 6.54 -0.38 -2.06
CA LEU A 155 7.07 -1.35 -1.11
C LEU A 155 8.57 -1.12 -0.87
N TYR A 156 9.36 -1.03 -1.93
CA TYR A 156 10.81 -0.82 -1.84
C TYR A 156 11.18 0.48 -1.12
N TYR A 157 10.59 1.62 -1.52
CA TYR A 157 10.95 2.92 -0.97
C TYR A 157 10.40 3.14 0.44
N VAL A 158 9.25 2.59 0.79
CA VAL A 158 8.79 2.65 2.19
C VAL A 158 9.67 1.78 3.08
N ASP A 159 9.89 0.53 2.72
CA ASP A 159 10.73 -0.41 3.47
C ASP A 159 12.14 0.15 3.69
N LYS A 160 12.76 0.69 2.63
CA LYS A 160 14.05 1.38 2.70
C LYS A 160 14.04 2.60 3.62
N ALA A 161 12.94 3.34 3.69
CA ALA A 161 12.84 4.49 4.60
C ALA A 161 12.76 4.06 6.08
N LEU A 162 12.18 2.89 6.34
CA LEU A 162 12.04 2.34 7.69
C LEU A 162 13.34 1.73 8.21
N ASP A 163 14.09 1.01 7.36
CA ASP A 163 15.25 0.21 7.78
C ASP A 163 16.58 0.58 7.10
N ASP A 164 16.67 1.72 6.41
CA ASP A 164 17.80 2.22 5.57
C ASP A 164 18.19 1.31 4.38
N GLU A 165 17.81 0.04 4.42
CA GLU A 165 17.89 -0.98 3.38
C GLU A 165 16.49 -1.56 3.14
N SER A 166 16.28 -2.19 1.98
CA SER A 166 15.01 -2.86 1.69
C SER A 166 15.22 -4.32 1.37
N ASP A 167 14.38 -5.16 1.94
CA ASP A 167 14.26 -6.58 1.62
C ASP A 167 13.43 -6.80 0.33
N PHE A 168 12.71 -5.78 -0.13
CA PHE A 168 12.02 -5.81 -1.41
C PHE A 168 12.98 -5.59 -2.60
N PRO A 169 12.72 -6.23 -3.74
CA PRO A 169 13.52 -6.03 -4.94
C PRO A 169 13.44 -4.59 -5.45
N SER A 170 14.59 -4.01 -5.78
CA SER A 170 14.66 -2.68 -6.40
C SER A 170 13.92 -2.69 -7.75
N PRO A 171 12.89 -1.85 -7.93
CA PRO A 171 12.06 -1.82 -9.14
C PRO A 171 12.81 -1.33 -10.40
N SER A 172 13.91 -0.61 -10.24
CA SER A 172 14.77 -0.14 -11.35
C SER A 172 15.83 -1.18 -11.78
N GLU A 173 16.17 -2.13 -10.91
CA GLU A 173 17.21 -3.14 -11.15
C GLU A 173 16.63 -4.54 -11.41
N THR A 174 15.35 -4.73 -11.12
CA THR A 174 14.66 -6.03 -11.21
C THR A 174 13.75 -6.09 -12.42
N ASP A 175 13.67 -7.26 -13.06
CA ASP A 175 12.70 -7.44 -14.14
C ASP A 175 11.27 -7.48 -13.60
N PHE A 176 10.31 -7.13 -14.46
CA PHE A 176 8.91 -6.99 -14.03
C PHE A 176 8.30 -8.28 -13.47
N GLU A 177 8.62 -9.46 -14.01
CA GLU A 177 7.99 -10.70 -13.54
C GLU A 177 8.44 -11.04 -12.12
N THR A 178 9.72 -10.83 -11.83
CA THR A 178 10.26 -10.97 -10.47
C THR A 178 9.64 -9.96 -9.52
N LEU A 179 9.56 -8.68 -9.91
CA LEU A 179 8.92 -7.64 -9.08
C LEU A 179 7.44 -7.95 -8.82
N ARG A 180 6.71 -8.34 -9.87
CA ARG A 180 5.30 -8.74 -9.79
C ARG A 180 5.11 -9.91 -8.83
N ALA A 181 5.95 -10.94 -8.91
CA ALA A 181 5.89 -12.07 -8.01
C ALA A 181 6.02 -11.62 -6.54
N SER A 182 7.05 -10.83 -6.22
CA SER A 182 7.26 -10.33 -4.85
C SER A 182 6.08 -9.47 -4.34
N VAL A 183 5.50 -8.62 -5.19
CA VAL A 183 4.30 -7.83 -4.86
C VAL A 183 3.11 -8.74 -4.52
N LEU A 184 2.85 -9.75 -5.36
CA LEU A 184 1.72 -10.65 -5.17
C LEU A 184 1.92 -11.60 -3.99
N GLU A 185 3.13 -12.09 -3.77
CA GLU A 185 3.50 -12.92 -2.63
C GLU A 185 3.25 -12.20 -1.31
N PHE A 186 3.74 -10.96 -1.18
CA PHE A 186 3.50 -10.14 0.02
C PHE A 186 2.01 -9.83 0.21
N GLY A 187 1.32 -9.37 -0.84
CA GLY A 187 -0.13 -9.09 -0.77
C GLY A 187 -0.96 -10.32 -0.42
N ALA A 188 -0.60 -11.49 -0.94
CA ALA A 188 -1.26 -12.76 -0.64
C ALA A 188 -0.98 -13.22 0.80
N ALA A 189 0.23 -13.02 1.31
CA ALA A 189 0.59 -13.31 2.69
C ALA A 189 -0.21 -12.43 3.66
N VAL A 190 -0.33 -11.13 3.38
CA VAL A 190 -1.18 -10.19 4.12
C VAL A 190 -2.65 -10.65 4.10
N ALA A 191 -3.17 -11.02 2.92
CA ALA A 191 -4.54 -11.52 2.79
C ALA A 191 -4.73 -12.81 3.62
N TYR A 192 -3.77 -13.73 3.59
CA TYR A 192 -3.82 -14.97 4.36
C TYR A 192 -3.80 -14.71 5.87
N ALA A 193 -2.96 -13.78 6.33
CA ALA A 193 -2.86 -13.39 7.74
C ALA A 193 -4.16 -12.75 8.26
N ASN A 194 -4.94 -12.08 7.42
CA ASN A 194 -6.09 -11.28 7.85
C ASN A 194 -7.46 -11.83 7.42
N MET A 195 -7.51 -12.76 6.46
CA MET A 195 -8.74 -13.36 5.96
C MET A 195 -8.79 -14.87 6.24
N PRO A 196 -9.97 -15.48 6.40
CA PRO A 196 -10.12 -16.92 6.62
C PRO A 196 -9.96 -17.72 5.30
N ILE A 197 -8.89 -17.48 4.55
CA ILE A 197 -8.60 -18.17 3.29
C ILE A 197 -7.70 -19.39 3.53
N SER A 198 -7.82 -20.39 2.65
CA SER A 198 -6.95 -21.56 2.67
C SER A 198 -5.56 -21.23 2.09
N ILE A 199 -4.54 -22.02 2.46
CA ILE A 199 -3.18 -21.92 1.87
C ILE A 199 -3.24 -22.01 0.34
N GLY A 200 -4.08 -22.89 -0.20
CA GLY A 200 -4.23 -23.03 -1.65
C GLY A 200 -4.78 -21.78 -2.33
N ARG A 201 -5.64 -21.02 -1.63
CA ARG A 201 -6.10 -19.72 -2.11
C ARG A 201 -5.01 -18.67 -2.02
N GLY A 202 -4.23 -18.64 -0.94
CA GLY A 202 -3.06 -17.76 -0.82
C GLY A 202 -2.06 -17.99 -1.96
N ALA A 203 -1.71 -19.25 -2.25
CA ALA A 203 -0.85 -19.61 -3.37
C ALA A 203 -1.42 -19.20 -4.74
N GLU A 204 -2.75 -19.30 -4.94
CA GLU A 204 -3.40 -18.79 -6.16
C GLU A 204 -3.28 -17.26 -6.28
N LEU A 205 -3.40 -16.51 -5.17
CA LEU A 205 -3.23 -15.06 -5.17
C LEU A 205 -1.78 -14.64 -5.43
N ALA A 206 -0.83 -15.39 -4.89
CA ALA A 206 0.60 -15.20 -5.10
C ALA A 206 1.09 -15.68 -6.48
N ASP A 207 0.23 -16.31 -7.27
CA ASP A 207 0.57 -16.91 -8.57
C ASP A 207 1.72 -17.93 -8.49
N CYS A 208 1.78 -18.69 -7.39
CA CYS A 208 2.84 -19.66 -7.11
C CYS A 208 2.29 -21.01 -6.65
N SER A 209 3.18 -21.99 -6.47
CA SER A 209 2.79 -23.27 -5.90
C SER A 209 2.52 -23.16 -4.40
N ARG A 210 1.72 -24.09 -3.87
CA ARG A 210 1.46 -24.16 -2.43
C ARG A 210 2.74 -24.24 -1.58
N PHE A 211 3.78 -24.94 -2.07
CA PHE A 211 5.02 -25.08 -1.32
C PHE A 211 5.81 -23.77 -1.28
N GLU A 212 5.88 -23.06 -2.41
CA GLU A 212 6.50 -21.74 -2.48
C GLU A 212 5.78 -20.75 -1.57
N PHE A 213 4.44 -20.76 -1.57
CA PHE A 213 3.67 -19.91 -0.67
C PHE A 213 3.87 -20.25 0.81
N GLU A 214 4.00 -21.52 1.18
CA GLU A 214 4.34 -21.91 2.56
C GLU A 214 5.72 -21.36 2.97
N SER A 215 6.70 -21.29 2.07
CA SER A 215 7.99 -20.63 2.32
C SER A 215 7.87 -19.12 2.47
N VAL A 216 7.06 -18.44 1.64
CA VAL A 216 6.77 -17.00 1.80
C VAL A 216 6.19 -16.70 3.19
N LEU A 217 5.26 -17.53 3.66
CA LEU A 217 4.69 -17.37 5.00
C LEU A 217 5.74 -17.59 6.11
N GLU A 218 6.67 -18.52 5.93
CA GLU A 218 7.76 -18.75 6.88
C GLU A 218 8.73 -17.56 6.93
N ASP A 219 9.11 -17.01 5.78
CA ASP A 219 10.01 -15.86 5.68
C ASP A 219 9.40 -14.59 6.34
N LEU A 220 8.06 -14.46 6.29
CA LEU A 220 7.31 -13.36 6.91
C LEU A 220 6.84 -13.65 8.35
N ASP A 221 7.28 -14.75 8.96
CA ASP A 221 6.87 -15.20 10.31
C ASP A 221 5.34 -15.34 10.50
N ILE A 222 4.62 -15.75 9.46
CA ILE A 222 3.18 -15.96 9.47
C ILE A 222 2.86 -17.44 9.72
N GLU A 223 2.12 -17.72 10.81
CA GLU A 223 1.75 -19.08 11.16
C GLU A 223 0.84 -19.73 10.11
N VAL A 224 1.27 -20.90 9.62
CA VAL A 224 0.46 -21.72 8.72
C VAL A 224 -0.72 -22.34 9.49
N ARG A 225 -1.91 -21.79 9.30
CA ARG A 225 -3.21 -22.37 9.71
C ARG A 225 -3.44 -23.73 9.06
N ARG A 226 -3.01 -24.77 9.74
CA ARG A 226 -3.34 -26.14 9.38
C ARG A 226 -4.75 -26.44 9.88
N GLY A 227 -5.62 -26.87 8.97
CA GLY A 227 -6.84 -27.56 9.38
C GLY A 227 -6.49 -28.80 10.20
N PRO A 228 -7.45 -29.33 10.98
CA PRO A 228 -7.22 -30.49 11.82
C PRO A 228 -6.58 -31.63 11.02
N SER A 229 -5.46 -32.12 11.54
CA SER A 229 -4.59 -33.15 10.95
C SER A 229 -5.26 -34.53 10.96
N SER A 230 -6.35 -34.68 11.71
CA SER A 230 -7.06 -35.93 11.92
C SER A 230 -8.57 -35.71 12.13
N VAL A 231 -9.35 -36.76 11.90
CA VAL A 231 -10.78 -36.81 12.23
C VAL A 231 -11.00 -36.63 13.76
N GLU A 232 -10.01 -36.98 14.57
CA GLU A 232 -10.06 -36.86 16.03
C GLU A 232 -9.94 -35.39 16.49
N GLU A 233 -9.14 -34.57 15.81
CA GLU A 233 -9.07 -33.11 16.05
C GLU A 233 -10.35 -32.39 15.59
N LEU A 234 -10.97 -32.86 14.51
CA LEU A 234 -12.28 -32.39 14.01
C LEU A 234 -13.42 -32.54 15.03
N HIS A 235 -13.32 -33.51 15.95
CA HIS A 235 -14.35 -33.79 16.96
C HIS A 235 -14.05 -33.19 18.34
N ASN A 236 -12.83 -32.68 18.59
CA ASN A 236 -12.46 -32.08 19.87
C ASN A 236 -12.89 -30.61 20.01
N ASP A 237 -13.11 -29.89 18.91
CA ASP A 237 -13.66 -28.52 18.95
C ASP A 237 -15.17 -28.46 19.24
N GLY A 238 -15.82 -29.62 19.39
CA GLY A 238 -17.26 -29.75 19.64
C GLY A 238 -17.67 -30.06 21.08
N THR A 239 -16.74 -30.30 22.01
CA THR A 239 -17.08 -30.69 23.40
C THR A 239 -16.12 -30.08 24.42
N GLY A 240 -16.40 -28.84 24.82
CA GLY A 240 -15.74 -28.21 25.98
C GLY A 240 -16.59 -27.19 26.74
N ILE A 241 -17.82 -26.90 26.30
CA ILE A 241 -18.81 -26.18 27.09
C ILE A 241 -20.00 -27.12 27.27
N LEU A 242 -19.98 -27.90 28.37
CA LEU A 242 -21.14 -28.22 29.23
C LEU A 242 -20.76 -29.31 30.26
N ASN A 243 -20.84 -28.91 31.54
CA ASN A 243 -20.86 -29.68 32.82
C ASN A 243 -19.51 -30.28 33.26
N GLU A 244 -18.91 -29.91 34.39
CA GLU A 244 -19.44 -29.58 35.74
C GLU A 244 -18.78 -28.34 36.38
#